data_AF-A0A923XHR5-F1
#
_entry.id   AF-A0A923XHR5-F1
#
_cell.length_a   1.000
_cell.length_b   1.000
_cell.length_c   1.000
_cell.angle_alpha   90.00
_cell.angle_beta   90.00
_cell.angle_gamma   90.00
#
_symmetry.space_group_name_H-M   'P 1'
#
loop_
_entity.id
_entity.type
_entity.pdbx_description
1 polymer ?
#
loop_
_entity_poly.entity_id
_entity_poly.type
_entity_poly.pdbx_seq_one_letter_code
_entity_poly.pdbx_strand_id
1 'polypeptide(L)'
;MKNKTLAAWLALVGGPLGLHRFYLNGLGDMLGWLLPIPSALGLYGIERVRQYGLDDQWSWVLIPMLGFTFAGCALMAIIYGLMTPEKWNARFNPQA
;
A
#
# COMPACT_ATOMS: atom_id res chain seq x y z
N MET A 1 15.69 -15.43 4.75
CA MET A 1 15.96 -14.22 3.95
C MET A 1 14.68 -13.75 3.27
N LYS A 2 14.43 -12.44 3.23
CA LYS A 2 13.29 -11.81 2.55
C LYS A 2 13.60 -11.59 1.07
N ASN A 3 12.61 -11.82 0.21
CA ASN A 3 12.70 -11.73 -1.25
C ASN A 3 12.12 -10.40 -1.76
N LYS A 4 12.91 -9.66 -2.53
CA LYS A 4 12.52 -8.35 -3.08
C LYS A 4 11.36 -8.42 -4.08
N THR A 5 11.34 -9.46 -4.92
CA THR A 5 10.32 -9.63 -5.95
C THR A 5 8.97 -9.89 -5.30
N LEU A 6 8.94 -10.71 -4.25
CA LEU A 6 7.73 -10.96 -3.48
C LEU A 6 7.26 -9.66 -2.78
N ALA A 7 8.17 -8.91 -2.16
CA ALA A 7 7.81 -7.64 -1.52
C ALA A 7 7.24 -6.62 -2.52
N ALA A 8 7.78 -6.55 -3.74
CA ALA A 8 7.26 -5.70 -4.81
C ALA A 8 5.84 -6.11 -5.23
N TRP A 9 5.59 -7.40 -5.45
CA TRP A 9 4.24 -7.91 -5.77
C TRP A 9 3.23 -7.68 -4.65
N LEU A 10 3.65 -7.90 -3.39
CA LEU A 10 2.81 -7.61 -2.23
C LEU A 10 2.51 -6.12 -2.11
N ALA A 11 3.43 -5.24 -2.54
CA ALA A 11 3.19 -3.79 -2.52
C ALA A 11 2.23 -3.38 -3.64
N LEU A 12 2.34 -4.00 -4.81
CA LEU A 12 1.47 -3.69 -5.95
C LEU A 12 0.03 -4.18 -5.75
N VAL A 13 -0.15 -5.44 -5.34
CA VAL A 13 -1.48 -6.08 -5.26
C VAL A 13 -2.11 -5.90 -3.88
N GLY A 14 -1.31 -6.08 -2.83
CA GLY A 14 -1.75 -6.06 -1.43
C GLY A 14 -1.36 -4.80 -0.66
N GLY A 15 -0.79 -3.80 -1.34
CA GLY A 15 -0.28 -2.60 -0.71
C GLY A 15 -1.32 -1.82 0.08
N PRO A 16 -2.52 -1.55 -0.48
CA PRO A 16 -3.61 -0.88 0.23
C PRO A 16 -4.01 -1.58 1.55
N LEU A 17 -3.76 -2.88 1.68
CA LEU A 17 -4.02 -3.66 2.89
C LEU A 17 -2.79 -3.79 3.82
N GLY A 18 -1.65 -3.21 3.44
CA GLY A 18 -0.41 -3.27 4.21
C GLY A 18 0.40 -4.57 4.05
N LEU A 19 0.06 -5.46 3.12
CA LEU A 19 0.68 -6.80 3.04
C LEU A 19 2.20 -6.76 2.86
N HIS A 20 2.72 -5.83 2.06
CA HIS A 20 4.16 -5.68 1.86
C HIS A 20 4.89 -5.25 3.14
N ARG A 21 4.23 -4.44 3.98
CA ARG A 21 4.76 -3.97 5.25
C ARG A 21 4.78 -5.08 6.28
N PHE A 22 3.71 -5.87 6.36
CA PHE A 22 3.67 -7.03 7.24
C PHE A 22 4.71 -8.09 6.85
N TYR A 23 4.94 -8.30 5.56
CA TYR A 23 6.02 -9.18 5.09
C TYR A 23 7.41 -8.69 5.51
N LEU A 24 7.65 -7.37 5.47
CA LEU A 24 8.96 -6.79 5.75
C LEU A 24 9.22 -6.52 7.23
N ASN A 25 8.21 -6.14 8.01
CA ASN A 25 8.36 -5.63 9.37
C ASN A 25 7.54 -6.43 10.40
N GLY A 26 6.72 -7.39 9.97
CA GLY A 26 5.82 -8.17 10.83
C GLY A 26 4.52 -7.43 11.17
N LEU A 27 3.65 -8.08 11.95
CA LEU A 27 2.33 -7.57 12.33
C LEU A 27 2.37 -6.39 13.31
N GLY A 28 3.52 -6.09 13.90
CA GLY A 28 3.70 -4.90 14.75
C GLY A 28 3.84 -3.58 13.98
N ASP A 29 3.80 -3.62 12.65
CA ASP A 29 4.00 -2.42 11.82
C ASP A 29 2.75 -1.53 11.80
N MET A 30 2.77 -0.49 12.62
CA MET A 30 1.68 0.50 12.70
C MET A 30 1.37 1.16 11.35
N LEU A 31 2.38 1.40 10.51
CA LEU A 31 2.16 1.97 9.18
C LEU A 31 1.50 0.96 8.24
N GLY A 32 1.77 -0.34 8.41
CA GLY A 32 1.04 -1.40 7.71
C GLY A 32 -0.45 -1.38 8.03
N TRP A 33 -0.79 -1.18 9.31
CA TRP A 33 -2.18 -1.05 9.78
C TRP A 33 -2.85 0.27 9.42
N LEU A 34 -2.06 1.33 9.17
CA LEU A 34 -2.61 2.61 8.72
C LEU A 34 -3.15 2.53 7.28
N LEU A 35 -2.53 1.76 6.38
CA LEU A 35 -2.88 1.69 4.95
C LEU A 35 -4.32 1.21 4.65
N PRO A 36 -4.89 0.23 5.37
CA PRO A 36 -6.29 -0.15 5.23
C PRO A 36 -7.29 0.99 5.48
N ILE A 37 -6.97 1.96 6.35
CA ILE A 37 -7.89 3.03 6.74
C ILE A 37 -8.24 3.97 5.57
N PRO A 38 -7.29 4.66 4.91
CA PRO A 38 -7.59 5.50 3.75
C PRO A 38 -8.11 4.69 2.56
N SER A 39 -7.70 3.41 2.45
CA SER A 39 -8.23 2.50 1.43
C SER A 39 -9.73 2.23 1.64
N ALA A 40 -10.14 1.91 2.87
CA ALA A 40 -11.54 1.70 3.24
C ALA A 40 -12.37 2.99 3.07
N LEU A 41 -11.83 4.14 3.47
CA LEU A 41 -12.47 5.44 3.28
C LEU A 41 -12.71 5.75 1.80
N GLY A 42 -11.74 5.49 0.92
CA GLY A 42 -11.96 5.72 -0.50
C GLY A 42 -12.86 4.70 -1.18
N LEU A 43 -12.88 3.43 -0.72
CA LEU A 43 -13.90 2.47 -1.13
C LEU A 43 -15.31 2.93 -0.72
N TYR A 44 -15.46 3.49 0.48
CA TYR A 44 -16.71 4.10 0.92
C TYR A 44 -17.08 5.32 0.04
N GLY A 45 -16.11 6.11 -0.41
CA GLY A 45 -16.32 7.16 -1.40
C GLY A 45 -16.89 6.64 -2.73
N ILE A 46 -16.40 5.52 -3.24
CA ILE A 46 -16.94 4.90 -4.45
C ILE A 46 -18.39 4.45 -4.22
N GLU A 47 -18.68 3.85 -3.07
CA GLU A 47 -20.03 3.42 -2.72
C GLU A 47 -20.99 4.63 -2.64
N ARG A 48 -20.55 5.76 -2.09
CA ARG A 48 -21.34 7.00 -2.06
C ARG A 48 -21.64 7.52 -3.46
N VAL A 49 -20.70 7.50 -4.40
CA VAL A 49 -20.98 7.88 -5.79
C VAL A 49 -22.04 6.98 -6.41
N ARG A 50 -22.02 5.68 -6.11
CA ARG A 50 -23.03 4.75 -6.63
C ARG A 50 -24.42 5.03 -6.07
N GLN A 51 -24.53 5.48 -4.82
CA GLN A 51 -25.80 5.74 -4.14
C GLN A 51 -26.35 7.14 -4.39
N TYR A 52 -25.49 8.16 -4.41
CA TYR A 52 -25.87 9.57 -4.41
C TYR A 52 -25.45 10.32 -5.68
N GLY A 53 -24.74 9.66 -6.60
CA GLY A 53 -24.19 10.28 -7.80
C GLY A 53 -22.90 11.06 -7.53
N LEU A 54 -22.39 11.71 -8.59
CA LEU A 54 -21.15 12.49 -8.52
C LEU A 54 -21.31 13.85 -7.83
N ASP A 55 -22.54 14.29 -7.57
CA ASP A 55 -22.84 15.56 -6.87
C ASP A 55 -22.50 15.50 -5.37
N ASP A 56 -22.29 14.30 -4.83
CA ASP A 56 -21.85 14.11 -3.45
C ASP A 56 -20.40 14.58 -3.24
N GLN A 57 -20.25 15.78 -2.66
CA GLN A 57 -18.95 16.39 -2.40
C GLN A 57 -18.06 15.57 -1.45
N TRP A 58 -18.64 14.74 -0.58
CA TRP A 58 -17.86 13.86 0.29
C TRP A 58 -17.09 12.80 -0.50
N SER A 59 -17.70 12.27 -1.55
CA SER A 59 -17.04 11.32 -2.46
C SER A 59 -15.79 11.89 -3.10
N TRP A 60 -15.75 13.20 -3.35
CA TRP A 60 -14.61 13.89 -3.96
C TRP A 60 -13.38 13.89 -3.05
N VAL A 61 -13.57 13.85 -1.73
CA VAL A 61 -12.47 13.78 -0.76
C VAL A 61 -12.10 12.32 -0.49
N LEU A 62 -13.10 11.46 -0.36
CA LEU A 62 -12.91 10.06 0.00
C LEU A 62 -12.20 9.27 -1.12
N ILE A 63 -12.67 9.35 -2.36
CA ILE A 63 -12.12 8.56 -3.48
C ILE A 63 -10.60 8.81 -3.68
N PRO A 64 -10.09 10.06 -3.66
CA PRO A 64 -8.65 10.30 -3.72
C PRO A 64 -7.84 9.63 -2.61
N MET A 65 -8.40 9.38 -1.42
CA MET A 65 -7.67 8.68 -0.36
C MET A 65 -7.25 7.27 -0.80
N LEU A 66 -8.14 6.54 -1.49
CA LEU A 66 -7.83 5.24 -2.08
C LEU A 66 -6.80 5.40 -3.21
N GLY A 67 -7.00 6.39 -4.09
CA GLY A 67 -6.08 6.67 -5.19
C GLY A 67 -4.65 6.96 -4.73
N PHE A 68 -4.46 7.86 -3.76
CA PHE A 68 -3.14 8.18 -3.20
C PHE A 68 -2.53 7.00 -2.46
N THR A 69 -3.33 6.21 -1.73
CA THR A 69 -2.82 5.01 -1.05
C THR A 69 -2.33 3.98 -2.06
N PHE A 70 -3.10 3.74 -3.12
CA PHE A 70 -2.72 2.82 -4.19
C PHE A 70 -1.47 3.32 -4.93
N ALA A 71 -1.41 4.61 -5.28
CA ALA A 71 -0.27 5.21 -5.95
C ALA A 71 1.02 5.12 -5.09
N GLY A 72 0.92 5.40 -3.79
CA GLY A 72 2.04 5.23 -2.85
C GLY A 72 2.51 3.78 -2.77
N CYS A 73 1.58 2.83 -2.75
CA CYS A 73 1.91 1.40 -2.75
C CYS A 73 2.56 0.94 -4.06
N ALA A 74 2.08 1.42 -5.21
CA ALA A 74 2.69 1.17 -6.51
C ALA A 74 4.10 1.77 -6.61
N LEU A 75 4.31 2.97 -6.06
CA LEU A 75 5.64 3.57 -5.94
C LEU A 75 6.57 2.68 -5.10
N MET A 76 6.10 2.15 -3.96
CA MET A 76 6.89 1.22 -3.15
C MET A 76 7.21 -0.08 -3.90
N ALA A 77 6.29 -0.59 -4.73
CA ALA A 77 6.56 -1.75 -5.58
C ALA A 77 7.71 -1.48 -6.56
N ILE A 78 7.73 -0.31 -7.20
CA ILE A 78 8.82 0.13 -8.09
C ILE A 78 10.14 0.24 -7.30
N ILE A 79 10.11 0.89 -6.14
CA ILE A 79 11.29 1.04 -5.28
C ILE A 79 11.85 -0.33 -4.89
N TYR A 80 11.02 -1.27 -4.46
CA TYR A 80 11.47 -2.62 -4.09
C TYR A 80 11.98 -3.42 -5.29
N GLY A 81 11.30 -3.34 -6.44
CA GLY A 81 11.70 -4.04 -7.66
C GLY A 81 13.05 -3.55 -8.21
N LEU A 82 13.25 -2.23 -8.24
CA LEU A 82 14.45 -1.58 -8.77
C LEU A 82 15.59 -1.47 -7.74
N MET A 83 15.37 -1.82 -6.47
CA MET A 83 16.42 -1.83 -5.46
C MET A 83 17.51 -2.85 -5.84
N THR A 84 18.77 -2.41 -5.76
CA THR A 84 19.90 -3.31 -6.00
C THR A 84 19.96 -4.38 -4.91
N PRO A 85 20.43 -5.61 -5.23
CA PRO A 85 20.50 -6.69 -4.24
C PRO A 85 21.31 -6.34 -2.99
N GLU A 86 22.38 -5.55 -3.14
CA GLU A 86 23.26 -5.14 -2.03
C GLU A 86 22.49 -4.23 -1.06
N LYS A 87 21.78 -3.22 -1.58
CA LYS A 87 20.93 -2.33 -0.76
C LYS A 87 19.79 -3.09 -0.10
N TRP A 88 19.19 -4.04 -0.82
CA TRP A 88 18.11 -4.88 -0.29
C TRP A 88 18.60 -5.73 0.87
N ASN A 89 19.71 -6.44 0.70
CA ASN A 89 20.26 -7.33 1.71
C ASN A 89 20.74 -6.54 2.93
N ALA A 90 21.45 -5.43 2.74
CA ALA A 90 21.87 -4.57 3.85
C ALA A 90 20.70 -4.08 4.71
N ARG A 91 19.52 -3.84 4.10
CA ARG A 91 18.33 -3.35 4.81
C ARG A 91 17.47 -4.45 5.43
N PHE A 92 17.20 -5.51 4.68
CA PHE A 92 16.18 -6.51 5.03
C PHE A 92 16.75 -7.89 5.39
N ASN A 93 18.01 -8.16 5.05
CA ASN A 93 18.74 -9.38 5.35
C ASN A 93 20.15 -9.09 5.93
N PRO A 94 20.30 -8.23 6.96
CA PRO A 94 21.62 -7.78 7.42
C PRO A 94 22.48 -8.88 8.07
N GLN A 95 21.88 -10.03 8.39
CA GLN A 95 22.52 -11.18 9.04
C GLN A 95 22.72 -12.37 8.09
N ALA A 96 22.44 -12.19 6.81
CA ALA A 96 22.54 -13.24 5.80
C ALA A 96 23.82 -13.14 4.97
#